data_AF-A0A7Y7J002-F1
#
_entry.id   AF-A0A7Y7J002-F1
#
_cell.length_a   1.000
_cell.length_b   1.000
_cell.length_c   1.000
_cell.angle_alpha   90.00
_cell.angle_beta   90.00
_cell.angle_gamma   90.00
#
_symmetry.space_group_name_H-M   'P 1'
#
loop_
_entity.id
_entity.type
_entity.pdbx_description
1 polymer ?
#
loop_
_entity_poly.entity_id
_entity_poly.type
_entity_poly.pdbx_seq_one_letter_code
_entity_poly.pdbx_strand_id
1 'polypeptide(L)'
;AGTLPDFVAPALASLARIAPRGPQWLHEIKFDGYRLLARIDGGHVRLLTRTGLDWSDRFGPRLAAALAALPVRHALIDGELVVERPDGASDFSALQADLSAGRTDRFAFYAFDLLYLDGYDLQAAPLDARKGLLHRLVSAETGVLRFSAHFDVAGDAVLRQACRLGLEGVVSKLRNAPYRPGRSRDWMKTKCGARQEFVIGGYMPSRSAPRAIGSLVLGVHDAHDRSRLVHVGRAGTGFTADMARDLFRRLTPLTIPRSPFATPLTAVERRDIRYLRPELVAEIAFQGWTADGHVRQASFRGLREDKPAADIIREETPLAPTGRAMDLTHPDRPYWPEAGITKQDLAAYYAAIWPHIAPFITDRPLALLRCPTGIGGARFFQKHPWQGAGKPVVALHDPRAAAGERLIGIRDLDGLIALVQAASLEIHPWGATSRDWEHPDLIVMDLDPGEGVPWPAVVAAAREIRARLEQAGLA
;
A
#
# COMPACT_ATOMS: atom_id res chain seq x y z
N ALA A 1 -19.88 5.36 37.33
CA ALA A 1 -20.84 4.82 36.37
C ALA A 1 -21.16 5.91 35.35
N GLY A 2 -20.94 5.66 34.07
CA GLY A 2 -21.28 6.57 32.97
C GLY A 2 -22.57 6.14 32.28
N THR A 3 -23.20 7.04 31.52
CA THR A 3 -24.29 6.71 30.60
C THR A 3 -23.71 6.17 29.29
N LEU A 4 -24.42 5.24 28.63
CA LEU A 4 -24.00 4.72 27.31
C LEU A 4 -24.00 5.88 26.30
N PRO A 5 -22.85 6.23 25.70
CA PRO A 5 -22.80 7.31 24.71
C PRO A 5 -23.64 6.97 23.48
N ASP A 6 -24.26 7.99 22.87
CA ASP A 6 -24.94 7.83 21.57
C ASP A 6 -23.95 7.58 20.44
N PHE A 7 -22.81 8.27 20.48
CA PHE A 7 -21.74 8.15 19.52
C PHE A 7 -20.41 8.63 20.13
N VAL A 8 -19.32 7.97 19.77
CA VAL A 8 -17.95 8.42 20.07
C VAL A 8 -17.20 8.52 18.75
N ALA A 9 -16.64 9.70 18.45
CA ALA A 9 -15.92 9.87 17.20
C ALA A 9 -14.67 8.97 17.18
N PRO A 10 -14.37 8.27 16.06
CA PRO A 10 -13.30 7.29 16.07
C PRO A 10 -11.90 7.87 16.28
N ALA A 11 -11.05 7.15 16.99
CA ALA A 11 -9.60 7.39 17.06
C ALA A 11 -8.94 7.10 15.69
N LEU A 12 -8.10 8.01 15.20
CA LEU A 12 -7.51 7.94 13.85
C LEU A 12 -6.00 7.75 13.91
N ALA A 13 -5.52 6.77 13.14
CA ALA A 13 -4.11 6.46 13.06
C ALA A 13 -3.36 7.44 12.14
N SER A 14 -2.23 7.96 12.62
CA SER A 14 -1.28 8.74 11.81
C SER A 14 -0.45 7.82 10.91
N LEU A 15 -0.19 8.22 9.67
CA LEU A 15 0.66 7.45 8.76
C LEU A 15 2.11 7.48 9.28
N ALA A 16 2.78 6.33 9.26
CA ALA A 16 4.19 6.19 9.58
C ALA A 16 4.89 5.42 8.46
N ARG A 17 6.17 5.77 8.20
CA ARG A 17 7.00 5.08 7.21
C ARG A 17 7.38 3.67 7.65
N ILE A 18 7.64 3.53 8.94
CA ILE A 18 8.11 2.30 9.57
C ILE A 18 7.21 2.04 10.76
N ALA A 19 6.81 0.78 10.95
CA ALA A 19 6.09 0.36 12.14
C ALA A 19 6.97 0.63 13.37
N PRO A 20 6.45 1.32 14.40
CA PRO A 20 7.22 1.64 15.59
C PRO A 20 7.72 0.38 16.29
N ARG A 21 8.78 0.53 17.07
CA ARG A 21 9.39 -0.54 17.87
C ARG A 21 9.24 -0.25 19.36
N GLY A 22 9.32 -1.31 20.14
CA GLY A 22 9.39 -1.25 21.61
C GLY A 22 8.16 -1.84 22.29
N PRO A 23 8.29 -2.26 23.55
CA PRO A 23 7.26 -3.00 24.29
C PRO A 23 6.02 -2.15 24.60
N GLN A 24 6.12 -0.81 24.51
CA GLN A 24 4.99 0.10 24.69
C GLN A 24 3.97 0.04 23.55
N TRP A 25 4.32 -0.60 22.43
CA TRP A 25 3.44 -0.77 21.28
C TRP A 25 2.86 -2.18 21.26
N LEU A 26 1.59 -2.26 20.87
CA LEU A 26 0.99 -3.47 20.32
C LEU A 26 0.75 -3.27 18.83
N HIS A 27 0.81 -4.35 18.06
CA HIS A 27 0.67 -4.33 16.61
C HIS A 27 -0.52 -5.17 16.17
N GLU A 28 -1.45 -4.59 15.41
CA GLU A 28 -2.60 -5.29 14.85
C GLU A 28 -2.55 -5.28 13.33
N ILE A 29 -3.17 -6.27 12.69
CA ILE A 29 -3.37 -6.25 11.24
C ILE A 29 -4.24 -5.04 10.87
N LYS A 30 -3.82 -4.32 9.83
CA LYS A 30 -4.67 -3.30 9.23
C LYS A 30 -5.67 -3.99 8.31
N PHE A 31 -6.94 -3.98 8.73
CA PHE A 31 -8.06 -4.44 7.92
C PHE A 31 -8.49 -3.37 6.91
N ASP A 32 -9.02 -3.87 5.80
CA ASP A 32 -9.51 -3.10 4.67
C ASP A 32 -11.03 -3.27 4.53
N GLY A 33 -11.79 -2.31 5.05
CA GLY A 33 -13.23 -2.44 5.21
C GLY A 33 -13.96 -1.14 5.53
N TYR A 34 -15.13 -1.30 6.15
CA TYR A 34 -15.87 -0.20 6.77
C TYR A 34 -15.68 -0.21 8.28
N ARG A 35 -15.15 0.89 8.81
CA ARG A 35 -15.07 1.08 10.26
C ARG A 35 -16.46 1.35 10.83
N LEU A 36 -16.85 0.56 11.81
CA LEU A 36 -18.13 0.66 12.49
C LEU A 36 -17.95 0.72 14.00
N LEU A 37 -18.76 1.56 14.62
CA LEU A 37 -18.97 1.56 16.06
C LEU A 37 -20.26 0.80 16.35
N ALA A 38 -20.13 -0.41 16.89
CA ALA A 38 -21.25 -1.23 17.29
C ALA A 38 -21.73 -0.79 18.67
N ARG A 39 -22.90 -0.15 18.71
CA ARG A 39 -23.58 0.26 19.94
C ARG A 39 -24.66 -0.78 20.29
N ILE A 40 -24.52 -1.40 21.45
CA ILE A 40 -25.45 -2.39 21.98
C ILE A 40 -26.16 -1.76 23.18
N ASP A 41 -27.49 -1.79 23.17
CA ASP A 41 -28.33 -1.18 24.19
C ASP A 41 -29.55 -2.05 24.49
N GLY A 42 -29.46 -2.86 25.55
CA GLY A 42 -30.51 -3.81 25.91
C GLY A 42 -30.83 -4.82 24.81
N GLY A 43 -29.82 -5.26 24.04
CA GLY A 43 -29.98 -6.15 22.88
C GLY A 43 -30.33 -5.43 21.56
N HIS A 44 -30.64 -4.14 21.58
CA HIS A 44 -30.78 -3.33 20.37
C HIS A 44 -29.40 -2.92 19.85
N VAL A 45 -29.07 -3.30 18.61
CA VAL A 45 -27.77 -3.03 17.98
C VAL A 45 -27.90 -1.91 16.95
N ARG A 46 -26.99 -0.93 17.03
CA ARG A 46 -26.76 0.05 15.97
C ARG A 46 -25.32 -0.04 15.48
N LEU A 47 -25.12 -0.04 14.16
CA LEU A 47 -23.83 -0.07 13.50
C LEU A 47 -23.54 1.31 12.91
N LEU A 48 -22.84 2.14 13.68
CA LEU A 48 -22.61 3.53 13.33
C LEU A 48 -21.34 3.67 12.50
N THR A 49 -21.41 4.38 11.38
CA THR A 49 -20.24 4.69 10.56
C THR A 49 -19.28 5.63 11.29
N ARG A 50 -18.14 5.88 10.65
CA ARG A 50 -17.16 6.89 11.06
C ARG A 50 -17.75 8.26 11.40
N THR A 51 -18.83 8.67 10.75
CA THR A 51 -19.49 9.97 10.95
C THR A 51 -20.77 9.87 11.79
N GLY A 52 -21.07 8.69 12.35
CA GLY A 52 -22.24 8.47 13.20
C GLY A 52 -23.53 8.11 12.46
N LEU A 53 -23.47 7.81 11.16
CA LEU A 53 -24.64 7.36 10.40
C LEU A 53 -24.98 5.92 10.79
N ASP A 54 -26.25 5.62 11.02
CA ASP A 54 -26.69 4.26 11.29
C ASP A 54 -26.81 3.47 9.98
N TRP A 55 -25.94 2.46 9.82
CA TRP A 55 -25.90 1.57 8.66
C TRP A 55 -26.32 0.14 9.01
N SER A 56 -27.02 -0.07 10.13
CA SER A 56 -27.44 -1.41 10.58
C SER A 56 -28.13 -2.22 9.50
N ASP A 57 -29.08 -1.61 8.78
CA ASP A 57 -29.87 -2.29 7.73
C ASP A 57 -29.04 -2.69 6.51
N ARG A 58 -27.89 -2.05 6.27
CA ARG A 58 -27.03 -2.35 5.10
C ARG A 58 -26.28 -3.67 5.24
N PHE A 59 -26.10 -4.16 6.46
CA PHE A 59 -25.25 -5.31 6.74
C PHE A 59 -26.01 -6.62 7.01
N GLY A 60 -27.34 -6.58 6.84
CA GLY A 60 -28.21 -7.71 7.09
C GLY A 60 -28.32 -8.09 8.58
N PRO A 61 -29.24 -9.01 8.92
CA PRO A 61 -29.56 -9.30 10.32
C PRO A 61 -28.47 -10.11 11.04
N ARG A 62 -27.61 -10.82 10.31
CA ARG A 62 -26.67 -11.80 10.88
C ARG A 62 -25.63 -11.17 11.81
N LEU A 63 -25.07 -10.03 11.43
CA LEU A 63 -24.10 -9.31 12.25
C LEU A 63 -24.75 -8.69 13.49
N ALA A 64 -25.89 -8.02 13.31
CA ALA A 64 -26.64 -7.43 14.42
C ALA A 64 -27.07 -8.50 15.43
N ALA A 65 -27.54 -9.66 14.98
CA ALA A 65 -27.89 -10.79 15.85
C ALA A 65 -26.67 -11.33 16.62
N ALA A 66 -25.51 -11.46 15.96
CA ALA A 66 -24.28 -11.91 16.63
C ALA A 66 -23.82 -10.94 17.72
N LEU A 67 -23.93 -9.63 17.49
CA LEU A 67 -23.63 -8.59 18.49
C LEU A 67 -24.67 -8.58 19.62
N ALA A 68 -25.95 -8.71 19.31
CA ALA A 68 -27.03 -8.75 20.30
C ALA A 68 -26.95 -9.96 21.24
N ALA A 69 -26.35 -11.07 20.78
CA ALA A 69 -26.15 -12.28 21.56
C ALA A 69 -24.97 -12.22 22.55
N LEU A 70 -24.17 -11.13 22.54
CA LEU A 70 -23.11 -10.95 23.52
C LEU A 70 -23.69 -10.85 24.94
N PRO A 71 -23.02 -11.41 25.96
CA PRO A 71 -23.51 -11.43 27.34
C PRO A 71 -23.30 -10.08 28.05
N VAL A 72 -23.85 -9.01 27.48
CA VAL A 72 -23.74 -7.63 27.96
C VAL A 72 -25.10 -6.94 27.91
N ARG A 73 -25.35 -5.97 28.79
CA ARG A 73 -26.54 -5.12 28.68
C ARG A 73 -26.28 -3.94 27.77
N HIS A 74 -25.13 -3.29 27.91
CA HIS A 74 -24.73 -2.11 27.17
C HIS A 74 -23.26 -2.18 26.79
N ALA A 75 -22.94 -1.98 25.52
CA ALA A 75 -21.55 -1.94 25.07
C ALA A 75 -21.36 -0.99 23.88
N LEU A 76 -20.16 -0.45 23.76
CA LEU A 76 -19.73 0.33 22.61
C LEU A 76 -18.40 -0.23 22.09
N ILE A 77 -18.45 -0.93 20.96
CA ILE A 77 -17.33 -1.70 20.40
C ILE A 77 -16.89 -1.05 19.09
N ASP A 78 -15.60 -0.78 18.96
CA ASP A 78 -15.00 -0.24 17.73
C ASP A 78 -14.36 -1.39 16.93
N GLY A 79 -14.66 -1.46 15.65
CA GLY A 79 -14.23 -2.55 14.80
C GLY A 79 -14.30 -2.24 13.30
N GLU A 80 -13.86 -3.20 12.50
CA GLU A 80 -13.87 -3.12 11.04
C GLU A 80 -14.73 -4.24 10.45
N LEU A 81 -15.68 -3.89 9.60
CA LEU A 81 -16.42 -4.84 8.78
C LEU A 81 -15.67 -5.12 7.48
N VAL A 82 -15.38 -6.38 7.21
CA VAL A 82 -14.63 -6.83 6.03
C VAL A 82 -15.33 -7.95 5.28
N VAL A 83 -14.88 -8.15 4.05
CA VAL A 83 -15.01 -9.41 3.32
C VAL A 83 -13.60 -9.95 3.09
N GLU A 84 -13.39 -11.23 3.34
CA GLU A 84 -12.10 -11.88 3.16
C GLU A 84 -12.04 -12.63 1.82
N ARG A 85 -10.84 -12.65 1.25
CA ARG A 85 -10.45 -13.56 0.17
C ARG A 85 -10.17 -14.96 0.75
N PRO A 86 -10.10 -16.01 -0.09
CA PRO A 86 -9.79 -17.38 0.37
C PRO A 86 -8.45 -17.51 1.13
N ASP A 87 -7.52 -16.59 0.89
CA ASP A 87 -6.22 -16.50 1.58
C ASP A 87 -6.31 -15.77 2.95
N GLY A 88 -7.51 -15.34 3.37
CA GLY A 88 -7.78 -14.65 4.63
C GLY A 88 -7.54 -13.14 4.60
N ALA A 89 -7.06 -12.57 3.49
CA ALA A 89 -6.85 -11.13 3.40
C ALA A 89 -8.18 -10.38 3.15
N SER A 90 -8.41 -9.29 3.87
CA SER A 90 -9.56 -8.41 3.62
C SER A 90 -9.49 -7.74 2.25
N ASP A 91 -10.61 -7.65 1.55
CA ASP A 91 -10.74 -7.08 0.21
C ASP A 91 -11.94 -6.13 0.14
N PHE A 92 -11.65 -4.83 0.09
CA PHE A 92 -12.66 -3.79 0.02
C PHE A 92 -13.47 -3.80 -1.29
N SER A 93 -12.86 -4.18 -2.42
CA SER A 93 -13.58 -4.28 -3.69
C SER A 93 -14.63 -5.39 -3.63
N ALA A 94 -14.28 -6.53 -3.02
CA ALA A 94 -15.22 -7.61 -2.77
C ALA A 94 -16.34 -7.19 -1.80
N LEU A 95 -16.00 -6.48 -0.71
CA LEU A 95 -16.97 -5.93 0.23
C LEU A 95 -17.99 -5.01 -0.46
N GLN A 96 -17.54 -4.11 -1.33
CA GLN A 96 -18.41 -3.22 -2.10
C GLN A 96 -19.33 -3.97 -3.06
N ALA A 97 -18.79 -4.98 -3.75
CA ALA A 97 -19.55 -5.81 -4.67
C ALA A 97 -20.65 -6.58 -3.93
N ASP A 98 -20.31 -7.20 -2.80
CA ASP A 98 -21.24 -7.95 -1.97
C ASP A 98 -22.35 -7.02 -1.41
N LEU A 99 -22.00 -5.83 -0.91
CA LEU A 99 -22.99 -4.82 -0.50
C LEU A 99 -23.92 -4.38 -1.63
N SER A 100 -23.37 -4.14 -2.82
CA SER A 100 -24.15 -3.71 -3.98
C SER A 100 -25.11 -4.81 -4.45
N ALA A 101 -24.73 -6.07 -4.26
CA ALA A 101 -25.53 -7.25 -4.58
C ALA A 101 -26.48 -7.66 -3.44
N GLY A 102 -26.46 -6.99 -2.28
CA GLY A 102 -27.23 -7.38 -1.10
C GLY A 102 -26.77 -8.71 -0.46
N ARG A 103 -25.55 -9.16 -0.78
CA ARG A 103 -24.96 -10.39 -0.23
C ARG A 103 -24.30 -10.09 1.11
N THR A 104 -24.81 -10.70 2.19
CA THR A 104 -24.37 -10.40 3.57
C THR A 104 -23.76 -11.59 4.30
N ASP A 105 -23.74 -12.78 3.70
CA ASP A 105 -23.26 -14.02 4.32
C ASP A 105 -21.73 -14.08 4.50
N ARG A 106 -20.98 -13.25 3.77
CA ARG A 106 -19.52 -13.18 3.80
C ARG A 106 -18.95 -12.12 4.74
N PHE A 107 -19.79 -11.33 5.38
CA PHE A 107 -19.34 -10.25 6.25
C PHE A 107 -18.75 -10.79 7.56
N ALA A 108 -17.59 -10.25 7.93
CA ALA A 108 -16.95 -10.47 9.21
C ALA A 108 -16.62 -9.12 9.87
N PHE A 109 -16.92 -8.98 11.16
CA PHE A 109 -16.63 -7.80 11.96
C PHE A 109 -15.48 -8.10 12.93
N TYR A 110 -14.34 -7.47 12.70
CA TYR A 110 -13.16 -7.54 13.55
C TYR A 110 -13.23 -6.44 14.60
N ALA A 111 -13.62 -6.80 15.82
CA ALA A 111 -13.63 -5.92 16.97
C ALA A 111 -12.20 -5.70 17.48
N PHE A 112 -11.78 -4.44 17.59
CA PHE A 112 -10.41 -4.10 18.00
C PHE A 112 -10.29 -3.19 19.22
N ASP A 113 -11.37 -2.54 19.67
CA ASP A 113 -11.40 -1.75 20.89
C ASP A 113 -12.79 -1.77 21.57
N LEU A 114 -12.83 -1.49 22.87
CA LEU A 114 -14.04 -1.46 23.69
C LEU A 114 -14.08 -0.15 24.49
N LEU A 115 -15.06 0.70 24.20
CA LEU A 115 -15.12 2.07 24.73
C LEU A 115 -16.06 2.21 25.92
N TYR A 116 -17.05 1.32 26.02
CA TYR A 116 -18.02 1.31 27.11
C TYR A 116 -18.50 -0.12 27.35
N LEU A 117 -18.70 -0.47 28.63
CA LEU A 117 -19.25 -1.76 29.04
C LEU A 117 -20.09 -1.60 30.32
N ASP A 118 -21.38 -1.93 30.26
CA ASP A 118 -22.28 -2.12 31.41
C ASP A 118 -22.14 -1.06 32.53
N GLY A 119 -22.23 0.22 32.16
CA GLY A 119 -22.15 1.34 33.12
C GLY A 119 -20.75 1.91 33.31
N TYR A 120 -19.72 1.35 32.67
CA TYR A 120 -18.34 1.82 32.76
C TYR A 120 -17.89 2.44 31.45
N ASP A 121 -17.56 3.73 31.48
CA ASP A 121 -16.83 4.40 30.39
C ASP A 121 -15.36 3.97 30.47
N LEU A 122 -14.87 3.35 29.40
CA LEU A 122 -13.53 2.79 29.32
C LEU A 122 -12.58 3.68 28.51
N GLN A 123 -13.03 4.80 27.93
CA GLN A 123 -12.18 5.62 27.06
C GLN A 123 -10.90 6.10 27.75
N ALA A 124 -10.96 6.42 29.04
CA ALA A 124 -9.79 6.85 29.83
C ALA A 124 -8.88 5.68 30.25
N ALA A 125 -9.34 4.43 30.16
CA ALA A 125 -8.56 3.26 30.57
C ALA A 125 -7.44 2.95 29.57
N PRO A 126 -6.33 2.30 29.98
CA PRO A 126 -5.29 1.80 29.08
C PRO A 126 -5.85 0.88 27.98
N LEU A 127 -5.36 0.99 26.74
CA LEU A 127 -5.75 0.13 25.62
C LEU A 127 -5.63 -1.36 25.95
N ASP A 128 -4.56 -1.76 26.64
CA ASP A 128 -4.33 -3.15 27.03
C ASP A 128 -5.49 -3.71 27.88
N ALA A 129 -5.99 -2.90 28.84
CA ALA A 129 -7.13 -3.24 29.68
C ALA A 129 -8.43 -3.33 28.87
N ARG A 130 -8.65 -2.39 27.94
CA ARG A 130 -9.83 -2.39 27.05
C ARG A 130 -9.84 -3.61 26.14
N LYS A 131 -8.70 -3.97 25.54
CA LYS A 131 -8.56 -5.18 24.72
C LYS A 131 -8.73 -6.46 25.53
N GLY A 132 -8.21 -6.51 26.76
CA GLY A 132 -8.40 -7.64 27.66
C GLY A 132 -9.88 -7.87 28.03
N LEU A 133 -10.64 -6.79 28.25
CA LEU A 133 -12.09 -6.87 28.42
C LEU A 133 -12.78 -7.31 27.14
N LEU A 134 -12.43 -6.72 25.99
CA LEU A 134 -13.01 -7.07 24.70
C LEU A 134 -12.82 -8.55 24.36
N HIS A 135 -11.62 -9.09 24.58
CA HIS A 135 -11.30 -10.48 24.30
C HIS A 135 -12.15 -11.47 25.10
N ARG A 136 -12.61 -11.10 26.30
CA ARG A 136 -13.54 -11.92 27.10
C ARG A 136 -14.96 -11.92 26.54
N LEU A 137 -15.35 -10.87 25.82
CA LEU A 137 -16.67 -10.75 25.18
C LEU A 137 -16.68 -11.40 23.80
N VAL A 138 -15.63 -11.15 23.03
CA VAL A 138 -15.42 -11.66 21.68
C VAL A 138 -14.10 -12.40 21.70
N SER A 139 -14.14 -13.72 21.96
CA SER A 139 -12.94 -14.57 21.94
C SER A 139 -12.79 -15.37 20.63
N ALA A 140 -13.81 -15.35 19.77
CA ALA A 140 -13.81 -16.12 18.54
C ALA A 140 -12.80 -15.57 17.52
N GLU A 141 -11.99 -16.45 16.96
CA GLU A 141 -11.07 -16.15 15.85
C GLU A 141 -11.76 -16.33 14.48
N THR A 142 -12.89 -17.04 14.44
CA THR A 142 -13.64 -17.37 13.22
C THR A 142 -15.11 -17.02 13.37
N GLY A 143 -15.81 -16.84 12.26
CA GLY A 143 -17.25 -16.51 12.24
C GLY A 143 -17.51 -15.05 11.90
N VAL A 144 -18.70 -14.57 12.24
CA VAL A 144 -19.17 -13.22 11.88
C VAL A 144 -18.59 -12.15 12.78
N LEU A 145 -18.39 -12.47 14.06
CA LEU A 145 -17.85 -11.56 15.07
C LEU A 145 -16.50 -12.11 15.52
N ARG A 146 -15.43 -11.35 15.31
CA ARG A 146 -14.06 -11.78 15.55
C ARG A 146 -13.28 -10.78 16.38
N PHE A 147 -12.32 -11.27 17.15
CA PHE A 147 -11.37 -10.42 17.86
C PHE A 147 -10.19 -10.07 16.97
N SER A 148 -9.84 -8.78 16.90
CA SER A 148 -8.56 -8.34 16.34
C SER A 148 -7.45 -8.59 17.36
N ALA A 149 -6.79 -9.74 17.21
CA ALA A 149 -5.60 -10.09 17.97
C ALA A 149 -4.44 -9.12 17.66
N HIS A 150 -3.51 -9.02 18.61
CA HIS A 150 -2.33 -8.18 18.48
C HIS A 150 -1.06 -9.00 18.71
N PHE A 151 0.06 -8.48 18.21
CA PHE A 151 1.37 -9.10 18.31
C PHE A 151 2.28 -8.31 19.26
N ASP A 152 2.95 -9.03 20.15
CA ASP A 152 3.93 -8.52 21.10
C ASP A 152 5.37 -8.69 20.59
N VAL A 153 5.59 -8.40 19.29
CA VAL A 153 6.90 -8.52 18.63
C VAL A 153 7.25 -7.23 17.91
N ALA A 154 8.48 -7.13 17.40
CA ALA A 154 8.92 -5.92 16.70
C ALA A 154 8.01 -5.60 15.49
N GLY A 155 7.47 -4.37 15.46
CA GLY A 155 6.49 -3.97 14.45
C GLY A 155 6.95 -4.11 13.00
N ASP A 156 8.25 -3.98 12.73
CA ASP A 156 8.80 -4.20 11.39
C ASP A 156 8.74 -5.67 10.95
N ALA A 157 8.84 -6.62 11.89
CA ALA A 157 8.65 -8.03 11.58
C ALA A 157 7.19 -8.34 11.26
N VAL A 158 6.25 -7.78 12.03
CA VAL A 158 4.80 -7.91 11.76
C VAL A 158 4.46 -7.32 10.40
N LEU A 159 4.99 -6.12 10.09
CA LEU A 159 4.77 -5.47 8.80
C LEU A 159 5.31 -6.31 7.64
N ARG A 160 6.55 -6.81 7.73
CA ARG A 160 7.13 -7.67 6.68
C ARG A 160 6.25 -8.90 6.43
N GLN A 161 5.74 -9.52 7.49
CA GLN A 161 4.86 -10.68 7.36
C GLN A 161 3.52 -10.29 6.73
N ALA A 162 2.90 -9.22 7.22
CA ALA A 162 1.63 -8.72 6.69
C ALA A 162 1.72 -8.45 5.19
N CYS A 163 2.81 -7.82 4.73
CA CYS A 163 3.02 -7.54 3.32
C CYS A 163 3.25 -8.81 2.49
N ARG A 164 3.98 -9.80 3.02
CA ARG A 164 4.15 -11.10 2.33
C ARG A 164 2.83 -11.84 2.16
N LEU A 165 1.93 -11.72 3.12
CA LEU A 165 0.59 -12.31 3.09
C LEU A 165 -0.42 -11.47 2.28
N GLY A 166 0.01 -10.38 1.64
CA GLY A 166 -0.87 -9.52 0.86
C GLY A 166 -1.91 -8.75 1.69
N LEU A 167 -1.65 -8.57 2.99
CA LEU A 167 -2.47 -7.74 3.88
C LEU A 167 -2.16 -6.26 3.65
N GLU A 168 -3.06 -5.37 4.08
CA GLU A 168 -2.93 -3.93 3.80
C GLU A 168 -1.76 -3.28 4.57
N GLY A 169 -1.48 -3.79 5.77
CA GLY A 169 -0.42 -3.27 6.64
C GLY A 169 -0.67 -3.57 8.11
N VAL A 170 -0.17 -2.69 8.97
CA VAL A 170 -0.22 -2.83 10.43
C VAL A 170 -0.68 -1.52 11.07
N VAL A 171 -1.54 -1.61 12.07
CA VAL A 171 -1.86 -0.51 12.99
C VAL A 171 -1.15 -0.78 14.31
N SER A 172 -0.23 0.10 14.67
CA SER A 172 0.51 0.04 15.93
C SER A 172 -0.12 1.01 16.92
N LYS A 173 -0.43 0.54 18.12
CA LYS A 173 -1.14 1.33 19.14
C LYS A 173 -0.36 1.33 20.45
N LEU A 174 -0.30 2.48 21.13
CA LEU A 174 0.31 2.57 22.46
C LEU A 174 -0.54 1.82 23.49
N ARG A 175 0.05 0.82 24.17
CA ARG A 175 -0.65 -0.05 25.15
C ARG A 175 -1.33 0.71 26.27
N ASN A 176 -0.66 1.74 26.77
CA ASN A 176 -1.12 2.50 27.94
C ASN A 176 -1.89 3.77 27.56
N ALA A 177 -2.16 3.99 26.26
CA ALA A 177 -2.87 5.19 25.84
C ALA A 177 -4.39 5.06 26.05
N PRO A 178 -5.06 6.14 26.50
CA PRO A 178 -6.51 6.22 26.48
C PRO A 178 -7.02 6.26 25.03
N TYR A 179 -8.29 5.97 24.84
CA TYR A 179 -8.97 6.19 23.57
C TYR A 179 -9.21 7.70 23.38
N ARG A 180 -8.64 8.28 22.32
CA ARG A 180 -8.80 9.70 21.99
C ARG A 180 -9.46 9.84 20.62
N PRO A 181 -10.65 10.45 20.55
CA PRO A 181 -11.27 10.80 19.27
C PRO A 181 -10.34 11.64 18.39
N GLY A 182 -10.38 11.40 17.08
CA GLY A 182 -9.57 12.15 16.12
C GLY A 182 -8.15 11.60 15.94
N ARG A 183 -7.33 12.32 15.17
CA ARG A 183 -6.00 11.87 14.76
C ARG A 183 -4.95 12.14 15.83
N SER A 184 -4.25 11.10 16.26
CA SER A 184 -3.15 11.20 17.21
C SER A 184 -1.95 10.35 16.77
N ARG A 185 -0.84 10.43 17.52
CA ARG A 185 0.30 9.52 17.38
C ARG A 185 0.20 8.29 18.28
N ASP A 186 -0.87 8.17 19.08
CA ASP A 186 -1.11 6.98 19.90
C ASP A 186 -1.41 5.76 19.03
N TRP A 187 -1.99 6.01 17.85
CA TRP A 187 -2.23 5.02 16.80
C TRP A 187 -1.42 5.42 15.58
N MET A 188 -0.57 4.51 15.09
CA MET A 188 0.20 4.70 13.87
C MET A 188 -0.09 3.59 12.88
N LYS A 189 -0.40 3.94 11.64
CA LYS A 189 -0.61 2.98 10.56
C LYS A 189 0.62 2.95 9.67
N THR A 190 1.07 1.74 9.34
CA THR A 190 2.12 1.52 8.32
C THR A 190 1.52 0.61 7.25
N LYS A 191 1.62 1.01 5.98
CA LYS A 191 0.97 0.32 4.86
C LYS A 191 2.00 -0.48 4.05
N CYS A 192 1.57 -1.59 3.47
CA CYS A 192 2.39 -2.42 2.59
C CYS A 192 2.56 -1.84 1.18
N GLY A 193 1.63 -0.99 0.77
CA GLY A 193 1.68 -0.28 -0.52
C GLY A 193 1.01 1.09 -0.42
N ALA A 194 1.15 1.89 -1.47
CA ALA A 194 0.52 3.20 -1.50
C ALA A 194 -0.97 3.05 -1.85
N ARG A 195 -1.82 3.39 -0.89
CA ARG A 195 -3.28 3.30 -1.01
C ARG A 195 -3.91 4.43 -0.22
N GLN A 196 -4.85 5.16 -0.82
CA GLN A 196 -5.48 6.32 -0.19
C GLN A 196 -6.83 6.61 -0.82
N GLU A 197 -7.63 7.40 -0.12
CA GLU A 197 -8.83 8.02 -0.61
C GLU A 197 -8.55 9.28 -1.43
N PHE A 198 -9.36 9.49 -2.46
CA PHE A 198 -9.33 10.62 -3.40
C PHE A 198 -10.75 11.07 -3.70
N VAL A 199 -10.94 12.37 -3.89
CA VAL A 199 -12.21 12.92 -4.37
C VAL A 199 -12.31 12.72 -5.88
N ILE A 200 -13.47 12.28 -6.37
CA ILE A 200 -13.73 12.15 -7.80
C ILE A 200 -14.21 13.51 -8.33
N GLY A 201 -13.36 14.21 -9.07
CA GLY A 201 -13.70 15.50 -9.71
C GLY A 201 -14.20 15.35 -11.15
N GLY A 202 -14.13 14.16 -11.72
CA GLY A 202 -14.54 13.91 -13.10
C GLY A 202 -14.46 12.44 -13.50
N TYR A 203 -14.99 12.11 -14.67
CA TYR A 203 -14.75 10.82 -15.32
C TYR A 203 -14.61 10.98 -16.83
N MET A 204 -13.95 10.00 -17.46
CA MET A 204 -13.95 9.84 -18.91
C MET A 204 -14.86 8.66 -19.27
N PRO A 205 -15.78 8.80 -20.24
CA PRO A 205 -16.56 7.67 -20.74
C PRO A 205 -15.66 6.58 -21.33
N SER A 206 -16.09 5.32 -21.21
CA SER A 206 -15.40 4.21 -21.87
C SER A 206 -15.54 4.31 -23.39
N ARG A 207 -14.44 4.03 -24.10
CA ARG A 207 -14.43 3.92 -25.57
C ARG A 207 -14.87 2.53 -26.06
N SER A 208 -14.75 1.52 -25.20
CA SER A 208 -15.05 0.12 -25.54
C SER A 208 -16.43 -0.33 -25.08
N ALA A 209 -17.06 0.38 -24.14
CA ALA A 209 -18.37 0.01 -23.61
C ALA A 209 -19.29 1.24 -23.47
N PRO A 210 -20.49 1.22 -24.08
CA PRO A 210 -21.45 2.29 -23.90
C PRO A 210 -21.98 2.34 -22.46
N ARG A 211 -22.27 3.54 -21.97
CA ARG A 211 -22.81 3.79 -20.60
C ARG A 211 -21.93 3.18 -19.49
N ALA A 212 -20.62 3.20 -19.68
CA ALA A 212 -19.63 2.83 -18.68
C ALA A 212 -18.55 3.90 -18.59
N ILE A 213 -17.89 4.01 -17.44
CA ILE A 213 -16.69 4.84 -17.30
C ILE A 213 -15.44 4.11 -17.84
N GLY A 214 -14.49 4.85 -18.39
CA GLY A 214 -13.17 4.37 -18.76
C GLY A 214 -12.10 4.75 -17.73
N SER A 215 -12.22 5.92 -17.10
CA SER A 215 -11.34 6.33 -16.01
C SER A 215 -11.97 7.38 -15.11
N LEU A 216 -11.56 7.41 -13.85
CA LEU A 216 -11.86 8.48 -12.89
C LEU A 216 -10.76 9.53 -12.89
N VAL A 217 -11.16 10.79 -12.69
CA VAL A 217 -10.27 11.94 -12.55
C VAL A 217 -10.25 12.32 -11.07
N LEU A 218 -9.06 12.27 -10.47
CA LEU A 218 -8.86 12.26 -9.03
C LEU A 218 -8.38 13.61 -8.53
N GLY A 219 -8.80 13.97 -7.32
CA GLY A 219 -8.28 15.11 -6.58
C GLY A 219 -8.15 14.87 -5.09
N VAL A 220 -7.44 15.78 -4.43
CA VAL A 220 -7.38 15.91 -2.97
C VAL A 220 -7.53 17.38 -2.60
N HIS A 221 -8.09 17.67 -1.44
CA HIS A 221 -8.15 19.03 -0.92
C HIS A 221 -6.77 19.47 -0.41
N ASP A 222 -6.45 20.75 -0.58
CA ASP A 222 -5.27 21.35 0.01
C ASP A 222 -5.37 21.33 1.55
N ALA A 223 -4.27 20.98 2.22
CA ALA A 223 -4.25 20.83 3.67
C ALA A 223 -4.43 22.17 4.42
N HIS A 224 -4.02 23.28 3.81
CA HIS A 224 -4.14 24.64 4.34
C HIS A 224 -5.42 25.34 3.88
N ASP A 225 -5.95 24.97 2.71
CA ASP A 225 -7.22 25.50 2.18
C ASP A 225 -8.11 24.38 1.63
N ARG A 226 -9.01 23.89 2.48
CA ARG A 226 -9.94 22.80 2.11
C ARG A 226 -10.94 23.18 1.02
N SER A 227 -11.09 24.45 0.64
CA SER A 227 -11.95 24.82 -0.49
C SER A 227 -11.31 24.47 -1.84
N ARG A 228 -9.99 24.27 -1.88
CA ARG A 228 -9.22 24.05 -3.11
C ARG A 228 -9.02 22.56 -3.36
N LEU A 229 -9.68 22.04 -4.40
CA LEU A 229 -9.44 20.68 -4.88
C LEU A 229 -8.29 20.66 -5.90
N VAL A 230 -7.21 19.96 -5.58
CA VAL A 230 -6.03 19.82 -6.43
C VAL A 230 -6.15 18.53 -7.25
N HIS A 231 -5.96 18.62 -8.57
CA HIS A 231 -5.91 17.44 -9.45
C HIS A 231 -4.63 16.65 -9.19
N VAL A 232 -4.77 15.32 -9.08
CA VAL A 232 -3.66 14.42 -8.77
C VAL A 232 -3.56 13.23 -9.72
N GLY A 233 -4.21 13.32 -10.89
CA GLY A 233 -4.16 12.30 -11.92
C GLY A 233 -5.44 11.48 -12.06
N ARG A 234 -5.32 10.27 -12.61
CA ARG A 234 -6.45 9.46 -13.05
C ARG A 234 -6.28 8.00 -12.67
N ALA A 235 -7.40 7.32 -12.43
CA ALA A 235 -7.47 5.86 -12.29
C ALA A 235 -8.28 5.26 -13.45
N GLY A 236 -7.61 4.51 -14.33
CA GLY A 236 -8.22 3.84 -15.49
C GLY A 236 -8.37 2.32 -15.34
N THR A 237 -7.98 1.76 -14.20
CA THR A 237 -7.99 0.31 -13.92
C THR A 237 -8.66 0.03 -12.57
N GLY A 238 -8.93 -1.24 -12.26
CA GLY A 238 -9.55 -1.65 -10.99
C GLY A 238 -11.08 -1.69 -10.99
N PHE A 239 -11.71 -1.58 -12.17
CA PHE A 239 -13.15 -1.73 -12.34
C PHE A 239 -13.48 -3.05 -13.02
N THR A 240 -14.47 -3.78 -12.53
CA THR A 240 -15.17 -4.77 -13.36
C THR A 240 -16.12 -4.06 -14.34
N ALA A 241 -16.62 -4.78 -15.35
CA ALA A 241 -17.57 -4.22 -16.31
C ALA A 241 -18.84 -3.68 -15.61
N ASP A 242 -19.33 -4.38 -14.59
CA ASP A 242 -20.53 -3.97 -13.86
C ASP A 242 -20.25 -2.79 -12.93
N MET A 243 -19.09 -2.74 -12.27
CA MET A 243 -18.66 -1.57 -11.50
C MET A 243 -18.55 -0.33 -12.39
N ALA A 244 -17.98 -0.46 -13.60
CA ALA A 244 -17.83 0.66 -14.52
C ALA A 244 -19.19 1.22 -14.99
N ARG A 245 -20.20 0.37 -15.17
CA ARG A 245 -21.58 0.78 -15.50
C ARG A 245 -22.29 1.39 -14.29
N ASP A 246 -22.11 0.80 -13.10
CA ASP A 246 -22.70 1.33 -11.88
C ASP A 246 -22.16 2.73 -11.55
N LEU A 247 -20.85 2.90 -11.61
CA LEU A 247 -20.20 4.21 -11.48
C LEU A 247 -20.72 5.20 -12.52
N PHE A 248 -20.87 4.77 -13.78
CA PHE A 248 -21.45 5.66 -14.80
C PHE A 248 -22.85 6.16 -14.40
N ARG A 249 -23.72 5.28 -13.88
CA ARG A 249 -25.06 5.66 -13.41
C ARG A 249 -25.00 6.61 -12.22
N ARG A 250 -24.14 6.35 -11.23
CA ARG A 250 -24.00 7.18 -10.01
C ARG A 250 -23.38 8.54 -10.29
N LEU A 251 -22.41 8.61 -11.21
CA LEU A 251 -21.66 9.84 -11.52
C LEU A 251 -22.41 10.77 -12.47
N THR A 252 -23.21 10.24 -13.40
CA THR A 252 -23.91 11.06 -14.40
C THR A 252 -24.76 12.18 -13.80
N PRO A 253 -25.58 11.97 -12.74
CA PRO A 253 -26.36 13.03 -12.09
C PRO A 253 -25.53 14.14 -11.43
N LEU A 254 -24.24 13.90 -11.18
CA LEU A 254 -23.33 14.86 -10.52
C LEU A 254 -22.61 15.77 -11.53
N THR A 255 -22.90 15.64 -12.83
CA THR A 255 -22.17 16.35 -13.89
C THR A 255 -22.35 17.87 -13.78
N ILE A 256 -21.23 18.60 -13.88
CA ILE A 256 -21.21 20.07 -13.89
C ILE A 256 -20.46 20.59 -15.13
N PRO A 257 -20.79 21.81 -15.60
CA PRO A 257 -20.20 22.35 -16.82
C PRO A 257 -18.77 22.88 -16.64
N ARG A 258 -18.33 23.11 -15.40
CA ARG A 258 -17.02 23.72 -15.08
C ARG A 258 -16.17 22.75 -14.26
N SER A 259 -14.85 22.86 -14.41
CA SER A 259 -13.91 22.06 -13.64
C SER A 259 -14.03 22.37 -12.14
N PRO A 260 -14.06 21.35 -11.26
CA PRO A 260 -14.02 21.56 -9.81
C PRO A 260 -12.59 21.75 -9.28
N PHE A 261 -11.56 21.60 -10.12
CA PHE A 261 -10.16 21.69 -9.71
C PHE A 261 -9.70 23.15 -9.63
N ALA A 262 -8.91 23.47 -8.61
CA ALA A 262 -8.41 24.81 -8.35
C ALA A 262 -7.42 25.30 -9.44
N THR A 263 -6.65 24.39 -10.03
CA THR A 263 -5.75 24.68 -11.14
C THR A 263 -6.35 24.18 -12.46
N PRO A 264 -6.36 25.00 -13.53
CA PRO A 264 -6.81 24.55 -14.84
C PRO A 264 -6.01 23.34 -15.34
N LEU A 265 -6.71 22.30 -15.76
CA LEU A 265 -6.10 21.13 -16.42
C LEU A 265 -5.53 21.52 -17.79
N THR A 266 -4.41 20.91 -18.18
CA THR A 266 -3.81 21.10 -19.51
C THR A 266 -4.76 20.62 -20.61
N ALA A 267 -4.50 21.02 -21.87
CA ALA A 267 -5.34 20.63 -23.01
C ALA A 267 -5.44 19.10 -23.19
N VAL A 268 -4.37 18.37 -22.87
CA VAL A 268 -4.33 16.91 -22.91
C VAL A 268 -5.11 16.30 -21.75
N GLU A 269 -4.95 16.86 -20.55
CA GLU A 269 -5.65 16.41 -19.34
C GLU A 269 -7.14 16.73 -19.34
N ARG A 270 -7.63 17.73 -20.06
CA ARG A 270 -9.07 18.04 -20.10
C ARG A 270 -9.85 17.24 -21.15
N ARG A 271 -9.16 16.56 -22.06
CA ARG A 271 -9.78 15.88 -23.20
C ARG A 271 -10.76 14.80 -22.73
N ASP A 272 -11.99 14.85 -23.27
CA ASP A 272 -13.09 13.90 -23.03
C ASP A 272 -13.56 13.78 -21.55
N ILE A 273 -13.13 14.69 -20.66
CA ILE A 273 -13.58 14.68 -19.26
C ILE A 273 -15.01 15.23 -19.14
N ARG A 274 -15.82 14.51 -18.37
CA ARG A 274 -17.06 15.02 -17.78
C ARG A 274 -16.80 15.37 -16.33
N TYR A 275 -16.83 16.66 -16.02
CA TYR A 275 -16.60 17.18 -14.67
C TYR A 275 -17.78 16.89 -13.76
N LEU A 276 -17.50 16.67 -12.48
CA LEU A 276 -18.49 16.33 -11.47
C LEU A 276 -18.44 17.28 -10.28
N ARG A 277 -19.56 17.42 -9.57
CA ARG A 277 -19.53 17.95 -8.20
C ARG A 277 -18.61 17.05 -7.36
N PRO A 278 -17.64 17.61 -6.62
CA PRO A 278 -16.63 16.84 -5.88
C PRO A 278 -17.18 16.28 -4.56
N GLU A 279 -18.20 15.42 -4.67
CA GLU A 279 -18.95 14.86 -3.53
C GLU A 279 -18.58 13.42 -3.23
N LEU A 280 -18.19 12.65 -4.25
CA LEU A 280 -17.87 11.22 -4.09
C LEU A 280 -16.39 11.00 -3.85
N VAL A 281 -16.11 10.10 -2.91
CA VAL A 281 -14.75 9.68 -2.55
C VAL A 281 -14.53 8.27 -3.09
N ALA A 282 -13.34 8.02 -3.63
CA ALA A 282 -12.89 6.71 -4.06
C ALA A 282 -11.61 6.32 -3.34
N GLU A 283 -11.49 5.06 -2.99
CA GLU A 283 -10.24 4.47 -2.54
C GLU A 283 -9.45 3.92 -3.73
N ILE A 284 -8.18 4.30 -3.81
CA ILE A 284 -7.29 4.04 -4.93
C ILE A 284 -5.99 3.43 -4.39
N ALA A 285 -5.57 2.32 -4.98
CA ALA A 285 -4.22 1.78 -4.83
C ALA A 285 -3.32 2.32 -5.94
N PHE A 286 -2.08 2.64 -5.64
CA PHE A 286 -1.13 3.25 -6.58
C PHE A 286 0.31 2.87 -6.19
N GLN A 287 1.29 3.13 -7.07
CA GLN A 287 2.70 2.79 -6.82
C GLN A 287 3.49 3.91 -6.14
N GLY A 288 3.01 5.14 -6.23
CA GLY A 288 3.65 6.29 -5.60
C GLY A 288 3.15 7.62 -6.16
N TRP A 289 3.65 8.70 -5.55
CA TRP A 289 3.40 10.07 -6.00
C TRP A 289 4.56 10.55 -6.89
N THR A 290 4.26 11.26 -7.97
CA THR A 290 5.27 12.00 -8.77
C THR A 290 5.72 13.25 -8.04
N ALA A 291 6.83 13.84 -8.49
CA ALA A 291 7.30 15.16 -8.04
C ALA A 291 6.21 16.23 -8.23
N ASP A 292 5.49 16.16 -9.35
CA ASP A 292 4.36 17.05 -9.67
C ASP A 292 3.05 16.70 -8.92
N GLY A 293 3.12 15.84 -7.90
CA GLY A 293 1.98 15.53 -7.03
C GLY A 293 0.89 14.67 -7.68
N HIS A 294 1.21 13.86 -8.69
CA HIS A 294 0.26 12.94 -9.33
C HIS A 294 0.46 11.49 -8.88
N VAL A 295 -0.59 10.68 -8.87
CA VAL A 295 -0.50 9.25 -8.55
C VAL A 295 -0.06 8.41 -9.78
N ARG A 296 0.88 7.49 -9.57
CA ARG A 296 1.35 6.56 -10.61
C ARG A 296 0.66 5.20 -10.50
N GLN A 297 0.26 4.64 -11.64
CA GLN A 297 -0.39 3.31 -11.75
C GLN A 297 -1.60 3.16 -10.82
N ALA A 298 -2.49 4.16 -10.83
CA ALA A 298 -3.67 4.17 -10.00
C ALA A 298 -4.73 3.14 -10.45
N SER A 299 -5.18 2.34 -9.49
CA SER A 299 -6.22 1.33 -9.62
C SER A 299 -7.32 1.60 -8.60
N PHE A 300 -8.56 1.67 -9.07
CA PHE A 300 -9.73 1.80 -8.22
C PHE A 300 -9.91 0.57 -7.33
N ARG A 301 -10.38 0.80 -6.10
CA ARG A 301 -10.75 -0.25 -5.14
C ARG A 301 -12.21 -0.19 -4.75
N GLY A 302 -12.77 1.01 -4.58
CA GLY A 302 -14.17 1.18 -4.23
C GLY A 302 -14.53 2.63 -3.90
N LEU A 303 -15.81 2.95 -3.81
CA LEU A 303 -16.29 4.23 -3.28
C LEU A 303 -16.19 4.27 -1.74
N ARG A 304 -16.01 5.45 -1.16
CA ARG A 304 -16.04 5.65 0.30
C ARG A 304 -17.26 6.48 0.68
N GLU A 305 -18.42 5.83 0.70
CA GLU A 305 -19.70 6.45 1.07
C GLU A 305 -19.75 6.82 2.57
N ASP A 306 -18.83 6.29 3.37
CA ASP A 306 -18.67 6.53 4.80
C ASP A 306 -17.81 7.77 5.14
N LYS A 307 -17.24 8.45 4.13
CA LYS A 307 -16.30 9.56 4.30
C LYS A 307 -16.75 10.82 3.57
N PRO A 308 -16.71 12.00 4.22
CA PRO A 308 -16.99 13.26 3.55
C PRO A 308 -15.82 13.65 2.63
N ALA A 309 -16.12 14.08 1.40
CA ALA A 309 -15.11 14.51 0.43
C ALA A 309 -14.21 15.65 0.96
N ALA A 310 -14.78 16.59 1.72
CA ALA A 310 -14.06 17.73 2.29
C ALA A 310 -12.93 17.37 3.27
N ASP A 311 -12.90 16.14 3.80
CA ASP A 311 -11.84 15.67 4.69
C ASP A 311 -10.68 14.98 3.95
N ILE A 312 -10.81 14.80 2.63
CA ILE A 312 -9.84 14.04 1.83
C ILE A 312 -8.70 14.95 1.41
N ILE A 313 -7.62 14.91 2.20
CA ILE A 313 -6.34 15.55 1.92
C ILE A 313 -5.28 14.50 1.54
N ARG A 314 -4.17 14.92 0.93
CA ARG A 314 -3.01 14.05 0.69
C ARG A 314 -2.48 13.49 2.02
N GLU A 315 -2.35 12.17 2.12
CA GLU A 315 -1.64 11.56 3.24
C GLU A 315 -0.14 11.76 3.06
N GLU A 316 0.44 12.58 3.93
CA GLU A 316 1.89 12.72 4.01
C GLU A 316 2.45 11.71 5.00
N THR A 317 3.57 11.09 4.63
CA THR A 317 4.39 10.37 5.59
C THR A 317 5.17 11.43 6.37
N PRO A 318 5.04 11.55 7.70
CA PRO A 318 5.86 12.48 8.46
C PRO A 318 7.33 12.18 8.21
N LEU A 319 8.10 13.21 7.87
CA LEU A 319 9.57 13.15 7.87
C LEU A 319 10.03 12.68 9.25
N ALA A 320 10.37 11.39 9.37
CA ALA A 320 11.14 10.92 10.51
C ALA A 320 12.53 11.57 10.44
N PRO A 321 13.18 11.86 11.58
CA PRO A 321 14.55 12.32 11.58
C PRO A 321 15.40 11.33 10.79
N THR A 322 16.18 11.88 9.87
CA THR A 322 17.03 11.19 8.91
C THR A 322 17.94 10.16 9.60
N GLY A 323 17.51 8.91 9.64
CA GLY A 323 18.44 7.79 9.67
C GLY A 323 19.06 7.70 8.28
N ARG A 324 20.34 8.11 8.15
CA ARG A 324 21.13 8.19 6.91
C ARG A 324 20.79 7.09 5.91
N ALA A 325 19.86 7.37 4.99
CA ALA A 325 19.97 6.91 3.62
C ALA A 325 21.02 7.83 2.98
N MET A 326 21.92 7.29 2.16
CA MET A 326 22.82 8.17 1.41
C MET A 326 21.99 9.14 0.58
N ASP A 327 22.20 10.45 0.76
CA ASP A 327 21.55 11.47 -0.05
C ASP A 327 22.01 11.28 -1.50
N LEU A 328 21.09 10.82 -2.36
CA LEU A 328 21.36 10.69 -3.79
C LEU A 328 21.62 12.10 -4.34
N THR A 329 22.73 12.27 -5.07
CA THR A 329 22.97 13.53 -5.76
C THR A 329 22.20 13.55 -7.07
N HIS A 330 21.54 14.66 -7.39
CA HIS A 330 20.68 14.78 -8.56
C HIS A 330 19.65 13.63 -8.67
N PRO A 331 18.77 13.46 -7.67
CA PRO A 331 17.77 12.39 -7.64
C PRO A 331 16.83 12.46 -8.86
N ASP A 332 16.52 13.67 -9.34
CA ASP A 332 15.63 13.92 -10.47
C ASP A 332 16.28 13.70 -11.84
N ARG A 333 17.55 13.26 -11.88
CA ARG A 333 18.25 13.02 -13.15
C ARG A 333 17.48 11.96 -13.96
N PRO A 334 17.07 12.24 -15.21
CA PRO A 334 16.33 11.29 -16.01
C PRO A 334 17.28 10.20 -16.55
N TYR A 335 16.91 8.94 -16.34
CA TYR A 335 17.63 7.78 -16.89
C TYR A 335 16.89 7.17 -18.08
N TRP A 336 15.56 7.07 -18.02
CA TRP A 336 14.70 6.75 -19.16
C TRP A 336 13.68 7.88 -19.36
N PRO A 337 14.03 8.92 -20.14
CA PRO A 337 13.17 10.11 -20.31
C PRO A 337 11.77 9.78 -20.83
N GLU A 338 11.67 8.89 -21.81
CA GLU A 338 10.39 8.48 -22.42
C GLU A 338 9.47 7.76 -21.42
N ALA A 339 10.05 7.01 -20.48
CA ALA A 339 9.32 6.33 -19.41
C ALA A 339 9.16 7.20 -18.16
N GLY A 340 9.74 8.40 -18.11
CA GLY A 340 9.73 9.28 -16.95
C GLY A 340 10.44 8.71 -15.72
N ILE A 341 11.45 7.84 -15.91
CA ILE A 341 12.19 7.18 -14.82
C ILE A 341 13.47 7.95 -14.51
N THR A 342 13.62 8.36 -13.26
CA THR A 342 14.76 9.12 -12.71
C THR A 342 15.74 8.24 -11.94
N LYS A 343 16.87 8.82 -11.49
CA LYS A 343 17.81 8.18 -10.56
C LYS A 343 17.11 7.75 -9.27
N GLN A 344 16.26 8.60 -8.70
CA GLN A 344 15.49 8.29 -7.51
C GLN A 344 14.57 7.09 -7.73
N ASP A 345 13.93 7.02 -8.89
CA ASP A 345 13.04 5.91 -9.24
C ASP A 345 13.81 4.58 -9.35
N LEU A 346 15.00 4.61 -9.95
CA LEU A 346 15.87 3.43 -10.03
C LEU A 346 16.32 2.97 -8.63
N ALA A 347 16.68 3.90 -7.74
CA ALA A 347 17.05 3.60 -6.37
C ALA A 347 15.88 3.00 -5.57
N ALA A 348 14.69 3.57 -5.72
CA ALA A 348 13.47 3.07 -5.10
C ALA A 348 13.11 1.66 -5.62
N TYR A 349 13.24 1.42 -6.92
CA TYR A 349 13.04 0.10 -7.52
C TYR A 349 13.98 -0.94 -6.92
N TYR A 350 15.29 -0.66 -6.89
CA TYR A 350 16.27 -1.58 -6.31
C TYR A 350 16.07 -1.83 -4.82
N ALA A 351 15.67 -0.80 -4.05
CA ALA A 351 15.29 -0.98 -2.65
C ALA A 351 14.06 -1.89 -2.49
N ALA A 352 13.07 -1.77 -3.38
CA ALA A 352 11.87 -2.61 -3.36
C ALA A 352 12.17 -4.07 -3.74
N ILE A 353 13.03 -4.32 -4.72
CA ILE A 353 13.39 -5.67 -5.16
C ILE A 353 14.58 -6.28 -4.40
N TRP A 354 15.16 -5.56 -3.43
CA TRP A 354 16.36 -5.99 -2.71
C TRP A 354 16.31 -7.44 -2.22
N PRO A 355 15.24 -7.93 -1.56
CA PRO A 355 15.17 -9.31 -1.08
C PRO A 355 15.24 -10.35 -2.21
N HIS A 356 14.84 -9.99 -3.42
CA HIS A 356 14.84 -10.88 -4.59
C HIS A 356 16.16 -10.84 -5.35
N ILE A 357 16.78 -9.66 -5.47
CA ILE A 357 18.02 -9.51 -6.24
C ILE A 357 19.27 -9.83 -5.42
N ALA A 358 19.25 -9.55 -4.10
CA ALA A 358 20.43 -9.67 -3.24
C ALA A 358 21.17 -11.02 -3.37
N PRO A 359 20.52 -12.19 -3.35
CA PRO A 359 21.22 -13.48 -3.45
C PRO A 359 22.10 -13.64 -4.70
N PHE A 360 21.76 -12.92 -5.77
CA PHE A 360 22.41 -13.03 -7.07
C PHE A 360 23.52 -12.00 -7.30
N ILE A 361 23.63 -10.95 -6.47
CA ILE A 361 24.58 -9.85 -6.69
C ILE A 361 25.49 -9.52 -5.50
N THR A 362 25.18 -10.02 -4.30
CA THR A 362 26.00 -9.78 -3.11
C THR A 362 27.21 -10.70 -3.06
N ASP A 363 28.33 -10.19 -2.53
CA ASP A 363 29.60 -10.90 -2.40
C ASP A 363 30.12 -11.48 -3.72
N ARG A 364 29.71 -10.90 -4.86
CA ARG A 364 30.14 -11.29 -6.21
C ARG A 364 30.89 -10.15 -6.89
N PRO A 365 31.88 -10.46 -7.73
CA PRO A 365 32.42 -9.50 -8.69
C PRO A 365 31.32 -9.04 -9.65
N LEU A 366 31.27 -7.73 -9.89
CA LEU A 366 30.27 -7.09 -10.73
C LEU A 366 30.94 -6.34 -11.89
N ALA A 367 30.36 -6.49 -13.08
CA ALA A 367 30.56 -5.56 -14.19
C ALA A 367 29.33 -4.65 -14.28
N LEU A 368 29.56 -3.34 -14.39
CA LEU A 368 28.48 -2.36 -14.40
C LEU A 368 28.39 -1.69 -15.76
N LEU A 369 27.20 -1.55 -16.31
CA LEU A 369 26.97 -0.61 -17.41
C LEU A 369 26.59 0.76 -16.85
N ARG A 370 27.49 1.71 -17.02
CA ARG A 370 27.38 3.08 -16.54
C ARG A 370 26.75 3.96 -17.60
N CYS A 371 25.67 4.64 -17.25
CA CYS A 371 24.96 5.59 -18.11
C CYS A 371 24.78 6.95 -17.39
N PRO A 372 25.84 7.78 -17.27
CA PRO A 372 25.82 9.00 -16.44
C PRO A 372 24.71 10.00 -16.77
N THR A 373 24.28 10.05 -18.03
CA THR A 373 23.22 10.94 -18.55
C THR A 373 21.99 10.16 -19.03
N GLY A 374 21.79 8.94 -18.52
CA GLY A 374 20.69 8.07 -18.92
C GLY A 374 20.94 7.31 -20.22
N ILE A 375 19.92 6.59 -20.69
CA ILE A 375 20.06 5.68 -21.83
C ILE A 375 20.36 6.40 -23.14
N GLY A 376 19.97 7.66 -23.31
CA GLY A 376 20.23 8.43 -24.54
C GLY A 376 21.67 8.94 -24.67
N GLY A 377 22.50 8.79 -23.64
CA GLY A 377 23.85 9.36 -23.58
C GLY A 377 24.98 8.33 -23.66
N ALA A 378 26.15 8.73 -23.16
CA ALA A 378 27.34 7.88 -23.13
C ALA A 378 27.11 6.65 -22.24
N ARG A 379 27.56 5.48 -22.72
CA ARG A 379 27.48 4.19 -22.03
C ARG A 379 28.86 3.55 -22.02
N PHE A 380 29.29 3.04 -20.86
CA PHE A 380 30.56 2.32 -20.75
C PHE A 380 30.52 1.25 -19.68
N PHE A 381 31.29 0.19 -19.88
CA PHE A 381 31.45 -0.88 -18.89
C PHE A 381 32.52 -0.52 -17.87
N GLN A 382 32.27 -0.85 -16.61
CA GLN A 382 33.22 -0.67 -15.52
C GLN A 382 33.25 -1.89 -14.60
N LYS A 383 34.45 -2.45 -14.40
CA LYS A 383 34.69 -3.62 -13.53
C LYS A 383 35.57 -3.27 -12.33
N HIS A 384 36.33 -2.19 -12.41
CA HIS A 384 37.24 -1.73 -11.35
C HIS A 384 36.65 -0.55 -10.56
N PRO A 385 36.81 -0.50 -9.23
CA PRO A 385 36.35 0.60 -8.40
C PRO A 385 36.87 1.97 -8.87
N TRP A 386 36.05 3.01 -8.71
CA TRP A 386 36.45 4.40 -9.00
C TRP A 386 36.85 5.16 -7.74
N GLN A 387 37.59 6.25 -7.91
CA GLN A 387 37.86 7.18 -6.82
C GLN A 387 36.55 7.77 -6.28
N GLY A 388 36.30 7.61 -4.99
CA GLY A 388 35.08 8.10 -4.35
C GLY A 388 33.88 7.13 -4.40
N ALA A 389 34.08 5.85 -4.73
CA ALA A 389 33.03 4.82 -4.66
C ALA A 389 32.43 4.64 -3.23
N GLY A 390 33.13 5.14 -2.21
CA GLY A 390 32.69 5.08 -0.82
C GLY A 390 32.84 3.69 -0.21
N LYS A 391 32.56 3.58 1.09
CA LYS A 391 32.61 2.29 1.83
C LYS A 391 31.58 1.24 1.38
N PRO A 392 30.35 1.59 0.91
CA PRO A 392 29.36 0.57 0.54
C PRO A 392 29.71 -0.24 -0.71
N VAL A 393 30.54 0.30 -1.61
CA VAL A 393 31.08 -0.44 -2.76
C VAL A 393 32.39 -1.10 -2.33
N VAL A 394 32.42 -2.43 -2.32
CA VAL A 394 33.60 -3.19 -1.90
C VAL A 394 34.54 -3.45 -3.07
N ALA A 395 35.83 -3.42 -2.78
CA ALA A 395 36.89 -3.79 -3.71
C ALA A 395 37.26 -5.26 -3.47
N LEU A 396 36.76 -6.16 -4.31
CA LEU A 396 37.06 -7.58 -4.28
C LEU A 396 38.41 -7.86 -4.93
N HIS A 397 39.12 -8.88 -4.43
CA HIS A 397 40.40 -9.33 -4.97
C HIS A 397 40.22 -10.68 -5.64
N ASP A 398 40.50 -10.75 -6.94
CA ASP A 398 40.62 -12.02 -7.64
C ASP A 398 42.01 -12.61 -7.30
N PRO A 399 42.09 -13.81 -6.69
CA PRO A 399 43.35 -14.46 -6.35
C PRO A 399 44.30 -14.71 -7.53
N ARG A 400 43.78 -14.75 -8.77
CA ARG A 400 44.56 -14.98 -10.00
C ARG A 400 44.92 -13.69 -10.74
N ALA A 401 44.36 -12.55 -10.34
CA ALA A 401 44.65 -11.29 -11.00
C ALA A 401 46.03 -10.74 -10.63
N ALA A 402 46.59 -9.89 -11.49
CA ALA A 402 47.83 -9.19 -11.22
C ALA A 402 47.72 -8.33 -9.94
N ALA A 403 48.82 -8.18 -9.22
CA ALA A 403 48.86 -7.46 -7.95
C ALA A 403 48.30 -6.03 -8.10
N GLY A 404 47.19 -5.75 -7.42
CA GLY A 404 46.54 -4.44 -7.39
C GLY A 404 45.23 -4.32 -8.17
N GLU A 405 44.88 -5.31 -9.00
CA GLU A 405 43.57 -5.32 -9.66
C GLU A 405 42.45 -5.65 -8.67
N ARG A 406 41.50 -4.73 -8.55
CA ARG A 406 40.32 -4.88 -7.70
C ARG A 406 39.07 -4.90 -8.56
N LEU A 407 38.13 -5.77 -8.23
CA LEU A 407 36.81 -5.84 -8.86
C LEU A 407 35.75 -5.19 -7.97
N ILE A 408 34.72 -4.63 -8.59
CA ILE A 408 33.60 -4.05 -7.86
C ILE A 408 32.75 -5.17 -7.25
N GLY A 409 32.31 -5.00 -6.01
CA GLY A 409 31.28 -5.82 -5.40
C GLY A 409 30.43 -5.01 -4.42
N ILE A 410 29.38 -5.64 -3.89
CA ILE A 410 28.52 -5.08 -2.84
C ILE A 410 28.18 -6.15 -1.81
N ARG A 411 27.79 -5.75 -0.59
CA ARG A 411 27.39 -6.67 0.49
C ARG A 411 25.96 -6.49 0.96
N ASP A 412 25.39 -5.31 0.73
CA ASP A 412 24.11 -4.90 1.27
C ASP A 412 23.41 -3.92 0.33
N LEU A 413 22.22 -3.49 0.75
CA LEU A 413 21.41 -2.54 0.01
C LEU A 413 22.13 -1.19 -0.17
N ASP A 414 22.89 -0.73 0.82
CA ASP A 414 23.63 0.53 0.71
C ASP A 414 24.66 0.46 -0.42
N GLY A 415 25.32 -0.69 -0.58
CA GLY A 415 26.17 -0.98 -1.73
C GLY A 415 25.43 -0.87 -3.05
N LEU A 416 24.24 -1.46 -3.17
CA LEU A 416 23.41 -1.37 -4.37
C LEU A 416 22.98 0.08 -4.67
N ILE A 417 22.55 0.83 -3.66
CA ILE A 417 22.18 2.24 -3.82
C ILE A 417 23.39 3.09 -4.23
N ALA A 418 24.59 2.76 -3.74
CA ALA A 418 25.82 3.42 -4.19
C ALA A 418 26.10 3.18 -5.69
N LEU A 419 25.75 2.00 -6.25
CA LEU A 419 25.83 1.75 -7.69
C LEU A 419 24.85 2.63 -8.48
N VAL A 420 23.63 2.82 -7.98
CA VAL A 420 22.62 3.70 -8.59
C VAL A 420 23.04 5.17 -8.53
N GLN A 421 23.59 5.60 -7.39
CA GLN A 421 24.16 6.93 -7.20
C GLN A 421 25.24 7.20 -8.25
N ALA A 422 26.03 6.16 -8.53
CA ALA A 422 27.02 6.11 -9.56
C ALA A 422 26.43 5.88 -10.96
N ALA A 423 25.13 6.00 -11.21
CA ALA A 423 24.56 5.85 -12.56
C ALA A 423 24.89 4.51 -13.26
N SER A 424 24.95 3.43 -12.50
CA SER A 424 24.93 2.07 -13.04
C SER A 424 23.48 1.67 -13.29
N LEU A 425 23.12 1.46 -14.57
CA LEU A 425 21.77 1.08 -14.98
C LEU A 425 21.64 -0.43 -15.18
N GLU A 426 22.76 -1.11 -15.42
CA GLU A 426 22.82 -2.57 -15.50
C GLU A 426 23.92 -3.10 -14.60
N ILE A 427 23.65 -4.24 -13.98
CA ILE A 427 24.54 -4.95 -13.06
C ILE A 427 24.69 -6.37 -13.60
N HIS A 428 25.92 -6.72 -13.96
CA HIS A 428 26.26 -8.00 -14.56
C HIS A 428 27.11 -8.79 -13.54
N PRO A 429 26.50 -9.73 -12.79
CA PRO A 429 27.22 -10.48 -11.77
C PRO A 429 28.08 -11.58 -12.39
N TRP A 430 29.22 -11.86 -11.75
CA TRP A 430 29.98 -13.06 -12.01
C TRP A 430 29.24 -14.29 -11.48
N GLY A 431 29.31 -15.40 -12.21
CA GLY A 431 28.65 -16.67 -11.88
C GLY A 431 29.14 -17.37 -10.59
N ALA A 432 30.19 -16.85 -9.95
CA ALA A 432 30.79 -17.38 -8.72
C ALA A 432 30.87 -16.27 -7.67
N THR A 433 30.86 -16.65 -6.39
CA THR A 433 31.03 -15.69 -5.30
C THR A 433 32.50 -15.42 -5.03
N SER A 434 32.80 -14.28 -4.41
CA SER A 434 34.16 -13.95 -3.95
C SER A 434 34.69 -14.85 -2.83
N ARG A 435 33.86 -15.74 -2.29
CA ARG A 435 34.24 -16.75 -1.29
C ARG A 435 34.80 -18.01 -1.94
N ASP A 436 34.33 -18.34 -3.14
CA ASP A 436 34.74 -19.52 -3.89
C ASP A 436 34.69 -19.21 -5.39
N TRP A 437 35.84 -18.81 -5.93
CA TRP A 437 35.96 -18.29 -7.30
C TRP A 437 35.94 -19.38 -8.38
N GLU A 438 36.30 -20.62 -8.03
CA GLU A 438 36.42 -21.73 -8.98
C GLU A 438 35.12 -22.54 -9.13
N HIS A 439 34.15 -22.36 -8.23
CA HIS A 439 32.89 -23.10 -8.24
C HIS A 439 31.71 -22.14 -8.50
N PRO A 440 31.30 -21.97 -9.78
CA PRO A 440 30.13 -21.15 -10.10
C PRO A 440 28.84 -21.81 -9.57
N ASP A 441 27.98 -20.97 -9.02
CA ASP A 441 26.66 -21.32 -8.47
C ASP A 441 25.51 -20.58 -9.21
N LEU A 442 25.85 -19.80 -10.23
CA LEU A 442 24.92 -19.07 -11.09
C LEU A 442 25.27 -19.28 -12.56
N ILE A 443 24.26 -19.64 -13.36
CA ILE A 443 24.33 -19.70 -14.82
C ILE A 443 23.34 -18.69 -15.40
N VAL A 444 23.80 -17.87 -16.34
CA VAL A 444 22.96 -16.91 -17.07
C VAL A 444 22.74 -17.44 -18.48
N MET A 445 21.48 -17.59 -18.87
CA MET A 445 21.08 -17.96 -20.23
C MET A 445 20.38 -16.76 -20.86
N ASP A 446 21.03 -16.16 -21.85
CA ASP A 446 20.45 -15.02 -22.56
C ASP A 446 19.48 -15.50 -23.65
N LEU A 447 18.32 -14.87 -23.72
CA LEU A 447 17.27 -15.19 -24.68
C LEU A 447 17.02 -13.99 -25.58
N ASP A 448 17.96 -13.78 -26.50
CA ASP A 448 17.90 -12.73 -27.50
C ASP A 448 16.99 -13.13 -28.66
N PRO A 449 15.77 -12.59 -28.79
CA PRO A 449 14.93 -12.87 -29.94
C PRO A 449 15.56 -12.32 -31.22
N GLY A 450 15.64 -13.17 -32.25
CA GLY A 450 15.93 -12.71 -33.61
C GLY A 450 14.84 -11.81 -34.17
N GLU A 451 15.14 -11.14 -35.29
CA GLU A 451 14.18 -10.29 -35.98
C GLU A 451 12.88 -11.05 -36.30
N GLY A 452 11.73 -10.43 -36.00
CA GLY A 452 10.41 -11.02 -36.24
C GLY A 452 9.94 -12.04 -35.19
N VAL A 453 10.73 -12.35 -34.16
CA VAL A 453 10.29 -13.24 -33.06
C VAL A 453 9.37 -12.48 -32.11
N PRO A 454 8.10 -12.89 -31.94
CA PRO A 454 7.17 -12.18 -31.07
C PRO A 454 7.43 -12.51 -29.60
N TRP A 455 7.20 -11.54 -28.71
CA TRP A 455 7.42 -11.69 -27.25
C TRP A 455 6.81 -12.96 -26.63
N PRO A 456 5.58 -13.40 -26.98
CA PRO A 456 5.04 -14.66 -26.46
C PRO A 456 5.89 -15.90 -26.76
N ALA A 457 6.64 -15.92 -27.88
CA ALA A 457 7.54 -17.02 -28.21
C ALA A 457 8.77 -17.05 -27.29
N VAL A 458 9.32 -15.88 -26.92
CA VAL A 458 10.41 -15.76 -25.94
C VAL A 458 9.95 -16.27 -24.57
N VAL A 459 8.74 -15.90 -24.15
CA VAL A 459 8.15 -16.39 -22.90
C VAL A 459 7.96 -17.91 -22.93
N ALA A 460 7.52 -18.48 -24.05
CA ALA A 460 7.40 -19.92 -24.22
C ALA A 460 8.76 -20.63 -24.13
N ALA A 461 9.80 -20.08 -24.78
CA ALA A 461 11.15 -20.61 -24.72
C ALA A 461 11.73 -20.59 -23.29
N ALA A 462 11.53 -19.49 -22.55
CA ALA A 462 11.96 -19.40 -21.15
C ALA A 462 11.28 -20.45 -20.25
N ARG A 463 9.98 -20.70 -20.45
CA ARG A 463 9.24 -21.73 -19.70
C ARG A 463 9.71 -23.15 -20.05
N GLU A 464 9.99 -23.40 -21.32
CA GLU A 464 10.52 -24.68 -21.79
C GLU A 464 11.91 -24.95 -21.21
N ILE A 465 12.81 -23.96 -21.19
CA ILE A 465 14.13 -24.07 -20.57
C ILE A 465 13.98 -24.41 -19.09
N ARG A 466 13.11 -23.72 -18.37
CA ARG A 466 12.82 -24.03 -16.96
C ARG A 466 12.37 -25.48 -16.78
N ALA A 467 11.41 -25.94 -17.58
CA ALA A 467 10.90 -27.31 -17.48
C ALA A 467 12.02 -28.35 -17.72
N ARG A 468 12.92 -28.10 -18.67
CA ARG A 468 14.09 -28.97 -18.94
C ARG A 468 15.09 -28.97 -17.78
N LEU A 469 15.36 -27.81 -17.19
CA LEU A 469 16.24 -27.71 -16.03
C LEU A 469 15.65 -28.43 -14.81
N GLU A 470 14.34 -28.30 -14.56
CA GLU A 470 13.64 -29.05 -13.50
C GLU A 470 13.72 -30.56 -13.72
N GLN A 471 13.49 -31.03 -14.96
CA GLN A 471 13.63 -32.45 -15.31
C GLN A 471 15.05 -32.99 -15.12
N ALA A 472 16.06 -32.14 -15.34
CA ALA A 472 17.46 -32.47 -15.13
C ALA A 472 17.91 -32.34 -13.66
N GLY A 473 17.04 -31.88 -12.75
CA GLY A 473 17.36 -31.65 -11.34
C GLY A 473 18.25 -30.42 -11.07
N LEU A 474 18.22 -29.43 -11.97
CA LEU A 474 19.06 -28.22 -11.95
C LEU A 474 18.30 -26.94 -11.55
N ALA A 475 16.97 -27.01 -11.35
CA ALA A 475 16.11 -25.87 -11.03
C ALA A 475 15.03 -26.21 -10.01
#